data_AF-T2SCD4-F1
#
_entry.id   AF-T2SCD4-F1
#
_cell.length_a   1.000
_cell.length_b   1.000
_cell.length_c   1.000
_cell.angle_alpha   90.00
_cell.angle_beta   90.00
_cell.angle_gamma   90.00
#
_symmetry.space_group_name_H-M   'P 1'
#
loop_
_entity.id
_entity.type
_entity.pdbx_description
1 polymer ?
#
loop_
_entity_poly.entity_id
_entity_poly.type
_entity_poly.pdbx_seq_one_letter_code
_entity_poly.pdbx_strand_id
1 'polypeptide(L)'
;MKKISRKEYVSMYGPTTGDKVRLGDTDLIAEVEHDYTIYGEELKFGGGKTLREGMSQSNNPSKEELDLIITNALIVDYTGIYKADIGIKDGKIAGIGKGGNKDMQDGVKNNLSVGPATEALAGEGLIVTAGGIDTHIHFISPQQIPTAFASGVTTMIGGGTGPADGTNATTITPGRRNLKWMLRAAEEYSMNLGFLAKGNASNDASLADQIEAGAIGFKIHEDWGTTPSAINHALDVADKYDVQVAIHTDTLNEAGCVEDTMAA
;
A
#
# COMPACT_ATOMS: atom_id res chain seq x y z
N MET A 1 16.09 34.37 -19.39
CA MET A 1 16.02 32.90 -19.58
C MET A 1 17.43 32.35 -19.73
N LYS A 2 17.75 31.26 -19.02
CA LYS A 2 18.99 30.48 -19.21
C LYS A 2 18.64 29.12 -19.82
N LYS A 3 19.63 28.46 -20.43
CA LYS A 3 19.49 27.10 -20.97
C LYS A 3 20.41 26.17 -20.17
N ILE A 4 19.89 25.00 -19.82
CA ILE A 4 20.62 23.90 -19.19
C ILE A 4 20.50 22.70 -20.12
N SER A 5 21.57 21.91 -20.26
CA SER A 5 21.49 20.69 -21.07
C SER A 5 20.59 19.65 -20.39
N ARG A 6 19.91 18.80 -21.18
CA ARG A 6 19.04 17.73 -20.62
C ARG A 6 19.80 16.83 -19.64
N LYS A 7 21.05 16.47 -19.97
CA LYS A 7 21.90 15.62 -19.13
C LYS A 7 22.18 16.24 -17.76
N GLU A 8 22.52 17.52 -17.72
CA GLU A 8 22.78 18.23 -16.46
C GLU A 8 21.50 18.36 -15.63
N TYR A 9 20.36 18.68 -16.25
CA TYR A 9 19.07 18.76 -15.57
C TYR A 9 18.73 17.43 -14.87
N VAL A 10 18.82 16.32 -15.60
CA VAL A 10 18.53 14.98 -15.06
C VAL A 10 19.46 14.62 -13.90
N SER A 11 20.73 15.01 -13.97
CA SER A 11 21.68 14.78 -12.86
C SER A 11 21.35 15.55 -11.58
N MET A 12 20.58 16.65 -11.67
CA MET A 12 20.22 17.49 -10.53
C MET A 12 18.84 17.17 -9.94
N TYR A 13 17.86 16.84 -10.80
CA TYR A 13 16.43 16.78 -10.44
C TYR A 13 15.74 15.47 -10.88
N GLY A 14 16.49 14.52 -11.45
CA GLY A 14 15.92 13.30 -12.05
C GLY A 14 15.31 13.50 -13.44
N PRO A 15 14.78 12.44 -14.06
CA PRO A 15 14.17 12.49 -15.40
C PRO A 15 12.96 13.43 -15.42
N THR A 16 12.62 13.98 -16.58
CA THR A 16 11.41 14.78 -16.79
C THR A 16 10.66 14.29 -18.03
N THR A 17 9.56 14.95 -18.43
CA THR A 17 8.66 14.49 -19.50
C THR A 17 9.42 14.04 -20.76
N GLY A 18 9.08 12.84 -21.23
CA GLY A 18 9.66 12.16 -22.39
C GLY A 18 10.99 11.42 -22.13
N ASP A 19 11.61 11.59 -20.97
CA ASP A 19 12.76 10.76 -20.58
C ASP A 19 12.30 9.33 -20.25
N LYS A 20 13.22 8.37 -20.41
CA LYS A 20 12.98 6.95 -20.18
C LYS A 20 13.91 6.37 -19.13
N VAL A 21 13.38 5.50 -18.28
CA VAL A 21 14.13 4.79 -17.24
C VAL A 21 13.90 3.29 -17.37
N ARG A 22 14.97 2.51 -17.30
CA ARG A 22 14.89 1.04 -17.22
C ARG A 22 14.61 0.64 -15.78
N LEU A 23 13.68 -0.29 -15.58
CA LEU A 23 13.36 -0.80 -14.25
C LEU A 23 14.31 -1.94 -13.87
N GLY A 24 15.28 -1.64 -13.01
CA GLY A 24 16.32 -2.59 -12.61
C GLY A 24 17.16 -3.04 -13.81
N ASP A 25 17.44 -4.33 -13.88
CA ASP A 25 18.14 -5.02 -14.96
C ASP A 25 17.18 -5.70 -15.96
N THR A 26 15.88 -5.39 -15.88
CA THR A 26 14.85 -5.93 -16.79
C THR A 26 14.86 -5.22 -18.15
N ASP A 27 14.05 -5.71 -19.10
CA ASP A 27 13.76 -5.01 -20.38
C ASP A 27 12.55 -4.06 -20.34
N LEU A 28 12.02 -3.79 -19.15
CA LEU A 28 10.92 -2.85 -18.98
C LEU A 28 11.46 -1.41 -18.95
N ILE A 29 10.91 -0.56 -19.82
CA ILE A 29 11.27 0.85 -19.97
C ILE A 29 10.04 1.71 -19.63
N ALA A 30 10.11 2.45 -18.54
CA ALA A 30 9.11 3.44 -18.16
C ALA A 30 9.44 4.80 -18.80
N GLU A 31 8.42 5.52 -19.27
CA GLU A 31 8.53 6.87 -19.83
C GLU A 31 7.83 7.86 -18.89
N VAL A 32 8.43 9.03 -18.65
CA VAL A 32 7.79 10.08 -17.83
C VAL A 32 6.71 10.77 -18.65
N GLU A 33 5.45 10.57 -18.29
CA GLU A 33 4.26 11.03 -19.02
C GLU A 33 3.98 12.52 -18.79
N HIS A 34 4.23 13.00 -17.56
CA HIS A 34 4.00 14.39 -17.16
C HIS A 34 4.96 14.81 -16.04
N ASP A 35 5.22 16.11 -15.93
CA ASP A 35 6.00 16.70 -14.84
C ASP A 35 5.25 17.94 -14.31
N TYR A 36 4.95 17.94 -13.01
CA TYR A 36 4.20 19.01 -12.35
C TYR A 36 5.07 20.23 -12.01
N THR A 37 6.39 20.14 -12.18
CA THR A 37 7.29 21.24 -11.82
C THR A 37 7.17 22.45 -12.77
N ILE A 38 7.70 23.58 -12.31
CA ILE A 38 7.99 24.74 -13.16
C ILE A 38 9.51 24.83 -13.27
N TYR A 39 10.04 24.76 -14.50
CA TYR A 39 11.49 24.68 -14.68
C TYR A 39 12.24 25.90 -14.15
N GLY A 40 13.20 25.66 -13.25
CA GLY A 40 13.96 26.68 -12.52
C GLY A 40 13.47 26.95 -11.10
N GLU A 41 12.33 26.38 -10.72
CA GLU A 41 11.69 26.49 -9.39
C GLU A 41 11.67 25.16 -8.63
N GLU A 42 12.54 24.22 -9.01
CA GLU A 42 12.65 22.92 -8.36
C GLU A 42 13.13 23.04 -6.91
N LEU A 43 12.58 22.19 -6.05
CA LEU A 43 13.00 22.12 -4.66
C LEU A 43 14.29 21.31 -4.52
N LYS A 44 15.27 21.89 -3.84
CA LYS A 44 16.53 21.25 -3.47
C LYS A 44 16.87 21.62 -2.04
N PHE A 45 17.10 20.61 -1.22
CA PHE A 45 17.60 20.78 0.13
C PHE A 45 19.15 20.81 0.18
N GLY A 46 19.71 21.55 1.13
CA GLY A 46 21.16 21.62 1.40
C GLY A 46 21.74 23.05 1.41
N GLY A 47 23.03 23.14 1.76
CA GLY A 47 23.74 24.42 1.87
C GLY A 47 23.69 25.23 0.57
N GLY A 48 23.13 26.44 0.64
CA GLY A 48 23.00 27.35 -0.51
C GLY A 48 21.94 26.95 -1.55
N LYS A 49 21.06 25.99 -1.24
CA LYS A 49 19.98 25.53 -2.14
C LYS A 49 18.66 26.29 -1.90
N THR A 50 17.55 25.82 -2.48
CA THR A 50 16.26 26.53 -2.54
C THR A 50 15.41 26.34 -1.27
N LEU A 51 15.43 25.15 -0.65
CA LEU A 51 14.70 24.87 0.59
C LEU A 51 15.40 25.48 1.81
N ARG A 52 15.24 26.81 1.96
CA ARG A 52 15.72 27.60 3.08
C ARG A 52 14.68 28.65 3.45
N GLU A 53 14.78 29.13 4.69
CA GLU A 53 13.96 30.20 5.25
C GLU A 53 13.84 31.40 4.29
N GLY A 54 12.62 31.90 4.13
CA GLY A 54 12.30 33.03 3.24
C GLY A 54 12.43 32.76 1.74
N MET A 55 12.90 31.57 1.34
CA MET A 55 13.05 31.15 -0.07
C MET A 55 11.91 30.19 -0.42
N SER A 56 12.19 28.89 -0.59
CA SER A 56 11.15 27.88 -0.80
C SER A 56 10.52 27.36 0.49
N GLN A 57 11.11 27.64 1.66
CA GLN A 57 10.44 27.47 2.95
C GLN A 57 9.76 28.79 3.30
N SER A 58 8.44 28.77 3.43
CA SER A 58 7.65 29.98 3.70
C SER A 58 7.81 30.45 5.15
N ASN A 59 7.89 31.77 5.34
CA ASN A 59 7.73 32.41 6.65
C ASN A 59 6.28 32.73 6.99
N ASN A 60 5.39 32.68 5.99
CA ASN A 60 3.96 32.90 6.13
C ASN A 60 3.19 31.67 5.59
N PRO A 61 3.46 30.46 6.10
CA PRO A 61 2.88 29.24 5.56
C PRO A 61 1.35 29.26 5.69
N SER A 62 0.69 28.48 4.83
CA SER A 62 -0.75 28.24 4.94
C SER A 62 -1.10 27.52 6.26
N LYS A 63 -2.39 27.47 6.61
CA LYS A 63 -2.83 26.65 7.77
C LYS A 63 -2.77 25.16 7.49
N GLU A 64 -2.63 24.78 6.22
CA GLU A 64 -2.45 23.42 5.73
C GLU A 64 -0.96 23.07 5.52
N GLU A 65 -0.05 23.67 6.30
CA GLU A 65 1.39 23.40 6.27
C GLU A 65 1.69 21.90 6.36
N LEU A 66 2.59 21.41 5.49
CA LEU A 66 3.00 20.01 5.42
C LEU A 66 3.90 19.62 6.60
N ASP A 67 3.83 18.35 6.99
CA ASP A 67 4.73 17.78 8.00
C ASP A 67 6.01 17.21 7.34
N LEU A 68 5.89 16.68 6.12
CA LEU A 68 6.99 16.16 5.32
C LEU A 68 6.73 16.44 3.83
N ILE A 69 7.80 16.74 3.07
CA ILE A 69 7.77 16.78 1.61
C ILE A 69 8.84 15.87 1.00
N ILE A 70 8.44 15.05 0.02
CA ILE A 70 9.34 14.28 -0.83
C ILE A 70 9.52 15.04 -2.14
N THR A 71 10.73 15.51 -2.43
CA THR A 71 10.99 16.40 -3.57
C THR A 71 11.39 15.64 -4.83
N ASN A 72 10.89 16.07 -5.99
CA ASN A 72 11.31 15.59 -7.32
C ASN A 72 11.16 14.07 -7.53
N ALA A 73 10.16 13.43 -6.93
CA ALA A 73 9.93 12.00 -7.06
C ALA A 73 9.45 11.63 -8.47
N LEU A 74 9.95 10.52 -9.02
CA LEU A 74 9.30 9.82 -10.12
C LEU A 74 8.28 8.82 -9.54
N ILE A 75 7.00 9.11 -9.71
CA ILE A 75 5.92 8.26 -9.23
C ILE A 75 5.61 7.23 -10.30
N VAL A 76 5.56 5.97 -9.91
CA VAL A 76 5.09 4.85 -10.74
C VAL A 76 3.91 4.22 -10.01
N ASP A 77 2.72 4.40 -10.57
CA ASP A 77 1.48 3.92 -9.99
C ASP A 77 0.51 3.47 -11.10
N TYR A 78 -0.56 2.75 -10.74
CA TYR A 78 -1.59 2.37 -11.71
C TYR A 78 -2.29 3.59 -12.33
N THR A 79 -2.28 4.75 -11.66
CA THR A 79 -2.84 6.01 -12.19
C THR A 79 -1.95 6.70 -13.23
N GLY A 80 -0.67 6.33 -13.34
CA GLY A 80 0.27 6.87 -14.32
C GLY A 80 1.74 6.87 -13.87
N ILE A 81 2.61 7.33 -14.76
CA ILE A 81 4.06 7.47 -14.53
C ILE A 81 4.48 8.92 -14.72
N TYR A 82 4.67 9.66 -13.63
CA TYR A 82 4.86 11.11 -13.69
C TYR A 82 5.78 11.64 -12.59
N LYS A 83 6.28 12.85 -12.80
CA LYS A 83 7.17 13.57 -11.88
C LYS A 83 6.38 14.58 -11.05
N ALA A 84 6.57 14.55 -9.74
CA ALA A 84 5.96 15.49 -8.80
C ALA A 84 6.71 15.55 -7.46
N ASP A 85 6.40 16.56 -6.66
CA ASP A 85 6.62 16.52 -5.22
C ASP A 85 5.42 15.87 -4.52
N ILE A 86 5.67 15.19 -3.39
CA ILE A 86 4.65 14.53 -2.58
C ILE A 86 4.64 15.16 -1.18
N GLY A 87 3.51 15.77 -0.81
CA GLY A 87 3.31 16.33 0.52
C GLY A 87 2.59 15.35 1.44
N ILE A 88 3.11 15.18 2.66
CA ILE A 88 2.53 14.34 3.71
C ILE A 88 2.13 15.21 4.90
N LYS A 89 0.92 14.96 5.41
CA LYS A 89 0.38 15.59 6.61
C LYS A 89 -0.46 14.61 7.42
N ASP A 90 -0.27 14.56 8.73
CA ASP A 90 -1.02 13.72 9.67
C ASP A 90 -1.09 12.23 9.25
N GLY A 91 0.03 11.73 8.70
CA GLY A 91 0.14 10.35 8.20
C GLY A 91 -0.64 10.05 6.90
N LYS A 92 -1.09 11.08 6.16
CA LYS A 92 -1.79 10.96 4.88
C LYS A 92 -1.07 11.71 3.77
N ILE A 93 -1.27 11.28 2.53
CA ILE A 93 -0.84 12.04 1.34
C ILE A 93 -1.77 13.26 1.23
N ALA A 94 -1.24 14.45 1.49
CA ALA A 94 -1.99 15.71 1.51
C ALA A 94 -2.06 16.38 0.13
N GLY A 95 -1.06 16.14 -0.71
CA GLY A 95 -0.99 16.69 -2.06
C GLY A 95 0.09 16.03 -2.90
N ILE A 96 -0.15 16.00 -4.22
CA ILE A 96 0.82 15.60 -5.24
C ILE A 96 0.83 16.72 -6.29
N GLY A 97 2.00 17.29 -6.57
CA GLY A 97 2.12 18.42 -7.48
C GLY A 97 3.42 19.21 -7.27
N LYS A 98 3.35 20.55 -7.34
CA LYS A 98 4.47 21.45 -7.06
C LYS A 98 4.41 21.96 -5.62
N GLY A 99 5.41 21.64 -4.81
CA GLY A 99 5.58 22.20 -3.47
C GLY A 99 6.33 23.52 -3.46
N GLY A 100 6.33 24.18 -2.29
CA GLY A 100 7.25 25.28 -1.98
C GLY A 100 6.59 26.44 -1.25
N ASN A 101 7.02 27.65 -1.58
CA ASN A 101 6.56 28.88 -0.97
C ASN A 101 5.86 29.79 -2.00
N LYS A 102 4.56 30.02 -1.81
CA LYS A 102 3.76 30.90 -2.69
C LYS A 102 4.21 32.37 -2.66
N ASP A 103 4.91 32.80 -1.60
CA ASP A 103 5.39 34.18 -1.51
C ASP A 103 6.49 34.47 -2.56
N MET A 104 7.20 33.43 -3.00
CA MET A 104 8.39 33.54 -3.86
C MET A 104 8.29 32.74 -5.17
N GLN A 105 7.36 31.78 -5.25
CA GLN A 105 7.28 30.82 -6.35
C GLN A 105 5.85 30.71 -6.87
N ASP A 106 5.73 30.59 -8.19
CA ASP A 106 4.44 30.36 -8.86
C ASP A 106 3.96 28.91 -8.68
N GLY A 107 2.65 28.70 -8.89
CA GLY A 107 2.06 27.35 -9.00
C GLY A 107 1.95 26.56 -7.69
N VAL A 108 2.29 27.14 -6.54
CA VAL A 108 2.18 26.48 -5.23
C VAL A 108 0.78 26.65 -4.64
N LYS A 109 0.09 25.54 -4.37
CA LYS A 109 -1.22 25.51 -3.70
C LYS A 109 -1.07 25.42 -2.18
N ASN A 110 -2.13 25.78 -1.43
CA ASN A 110 -2.10 25.76 0.04
C ASN A 110 -1.74 24.38 0.63
N ASN A 111 -2.32 23.30 0.10
CA ASN A 111 -2.05 21.93 0.56
C ASN A 111 -0.67 21.36 0.17
N LEU A 112 0.18 22.19 -0.45
CA LEU A 112 1.58 21.89 -0.78
C LEU A 112 2.52 23.01 -0.28
N SER A 113 2.07 23.74 0.75
CA SER A 113 2.85 24.78 1.43
C SER A 113 3.95 24.15 2.27
N VAL A 114 5.21 24.53 1.99
CA VAL A 114 6.37 24.16 2.80
C VAL A 114 6.66 25.27 3.80
N GLY A 115 6.79 24.93 5.08
CA GLY A 115 7.03 25.88 6.16
C GLY A 115 8.03 25.40 7.21
N PRO A 116 8.16 26.09 8.35
CA PRO A 116 9.12 25.76 9.41
C PRO A 116 8.90 24.40 10.08
N ALA A 117 7.71 23.80 9.98
CA ALA A 117 7.36 22.49 10.54
C ALA A 117 7.55 21.34 9.53
N THR A 118 7.91 21.63 8.29
CA THR A 118 8.05 20.62 7.22
C THR A 118 9.44 20.00 7.20
N GLU A 119 9.53 18.68 7.33
CA GLU A 119 10.75 17.90 7.05
C GLU A 119 10.94 17.70 5.53
N ALA A 120 12.18 17.51 5.07
CA ALA A 120 12.52 17.32 3.67
C ALA A 120 13.16 15.95 3.40
N LEU A 121 12.64 15.24 2.39
CA LEU A 121 13.22 14.00 1.86
C LEU A 121 13.50 14.14 0.36
N ALA A 122 14.75 13.91 -0.04
CA ALA A 122 15.16 14.02 -1.44
C ALA A 122 14.74 12.79 -2.26
N GLY A 123 13.85 12.98 -3.23
CA GLY A 123 13.37 11.96 -4.17
C GLY A 123 13.96 12.08 -5.59
N GLU A 124 14.77 13.09 -5.86
CA GLU A 124 15.41 13.28 -7.18
C GLU A 124 16.23 12.05 -7.61
N GLY A 125 15.85 11.47 -8.75
CA GLY A 125 16.52 10.27 -9.29
C GLY A 125 16.06 8.96 -8.67
N LEU A 126 15.08 8.99 -7.77
CA LEU A 126 14.44 7.81 -7.17
C LEU A 126 13.04 7.60 -7.73
N ILE A 127 12.55 6.36 -7.60
CA ILE A 127 11.16 5.99 -7.90
C ILE A 127 10.40 5.83 -6.59
N VAL A 128 9.18 6.36 -6.54
CA VAL A 128 8.24 6.17 -5.43
C VAL A 128 7.05 5.34 -5.92
N THR A 129 6.69 4.32 -5.17
CA THR A 129 5.53 3.45 -5.40
C THR A 129 4.70 3.34 -4.11
N ALA A 130 3.47 2.87 -4.21
CA ALA A 130 2.74 2.41 -3.03
C ALA A 130 3.40 1.15 -2.45
N GLY A 131 3.24 0.91 -1.15
CA GLY A 131 3.69 -0.33 -0.52
C GLY A 131 2.91 -1.55 -1.02
N GLY A 132 3.57 -2.70 -1.10
CA GLY A 132 2.95 -3.95 -1.53
C GLY A 132 1.87 -4.43 -0.54
N ILE A 133 0.84 -5.09 -1.07
CA ILE A 133 -0.23 -5.74 -0.31
C ILE A 133 -0.21 -7.22 -0.66
N ASP A 134 0.13 -8.07 0.32
CA ASP A 134 0.11 -9.53 0.16
C ASP A 134 -1.14 -10.10 0.83
N THR A 135 -1.97 -10.83 0.05
CA THR A 135 -3.28 -11.30 0.47
C THR A 135 -3.37 -12.81 0.67
N HIS A 136 -2.25 -13.53 0.70
CA HIS A 136 -2.24 -14.98 0.92
C HIS A 136 -1.24 -15.39 2.01
N ILE A 137 -1.25 -14.66 3.13
CA ILE A 137 -0.32 -14.93 4.22
C ILE A 137 -0.80 -16.08 5.11
N HIS A 138 0.08 -17.08 5.28
CA HIS A 138 -0.05 -18.05 6.37
C HIS A 138 0.75 -17.52 7.57
N PHE A 139 0.06 -17.12 8.64
CA PHE A 139 0.71 -16.62 9.86
C PHE A 139 1.33 -17.76 10.70
N ILE A 140 2.32 -18.42 10.10
CA ILE A 140 3.07 -19.56 10.66
C ILE A 140 4.09 -19.07 11.69
N SER A 141 4.83 -18.01 11.36
CA SER A 141 5.88 -17.47 12.21
C SER A 141 5.98 -15.93 12.12
N PRO A 142 6.22 -15.22 13.25
CA PRO A 142 6.37 -13.76 13.24
C PRO A 142 7.53 -13.24 12.39
N GLN A 143 8.55 -14.07 12.14
CA GLN A 143 9.74 -13.70 11.37
C GLN A 143 9.45 -13.42 9.90
N GLN A 144 8.31 -13.85 9.36
CA GLN A 144 7.88 -13.47 8.02
C GLN A 144 7.67 -11.95 7.89
N ILE A 145 7.22 -11.28 8.96
CA ILE A 145 6.84 -9.87 8.90
C ILE A 145 8.05 -8.97 8.59
N PRO A 146 9.20 -9.07 9.27
CA PRO A 146 10.40 -8.33 8.87
C PRO A 146 10.89 -8.66 7.47
N THR A 147 10.75 -9.91 7.01
CA THR A 147 11.13 -10.32 5.65
C THR A 147 10.26 -9.65 4.61
N ALA A 148 8.94 -9.62 4.80
CA ALA A 148 7.98 -8.94 3.92
C ALA A 148 8.20 -7.42 3.93
N PHE A 149 8.45 -6.84 5.11
CA PHE A 149 8.72 -5.41 5.23
C PHE A 149 9.98 -5.00 4.46
N ALA A 150 11.05 -5.81 4.53
CA ALA A 150 12.30 -5.56 3.82
C ALA A 150 12.17 -5.63 2.29
N SER A 151 11.17 -6.35 1.76
CA SER A 151 10.90 -6.42 0.32
C SER A 151 9.94 -5.33 -0.18
N GLY A 152 9.42 -4.47 0.70
CA GLY A 152 8.52 -3.37 0.36
C GLY A 152 7.02 -3.68 0.53
N VAL A 153 6.66 -4.80 1.15
CA VAL A 153 5.27 -5.08 1.55
C VAL A 153 4.94 -4.31 2.82
N THR A 154 3.77 -3.66 2.86
CA THR A 154 3.32 -2.87 4.01
C THR A 154 1.95 -3.30 4.56
N THR A 155 1.29 -4.25 3.88
CA THR A 155 0.04 -4.86 4.34
C THR A 155 0.05 -6.37 4.09
N MET A 156 -0.32 -7.14 5.11
CA MET A 156 -0.38 -8.60 5.08
C MET A 156 -1.79 -9.06 5.49
N ILE A 157 -2.48 -9.73 4.57
CA ILE A 157 -3.81 -10.31 4.77
C ILE A 157 -3.71 -11.82 4.64
N GLY A 158 -4.32 -12.54 5.57
CA GLY A 158 -4.24 -13.99 5.61
C GLY A 158 -4.84 -14.59 6.88
N GLY A 159 -4.33 -15.73 7.36
CA GLY A 159 -4.82 -16.33 8.60
C GLY A 159 -3.84 -17.34 9.18
N GLY A 160 -4.02 -17.66 10.46
CA GLY A 160 -3.17 -18.62 11.16
C GLY A 160 -3.12 -18.39 12.67
N THR A 161 -2.55 -19.37 13.37
CA THR A 161 -2.34 -19.34 14.83
C THR A 161 -0.92 -19.80 15.22
N GLY A 162 0.07 -19.52 14.37
CA GLY A 162 1.43 -20.01 14.53
C GLY A 162 1.66 -21.36 13.83
N PRO A 163 2.65 -22.17 14.26
CA PRO A 163 3.14 -23.33 13.50
C PRO A 163 2.27 -24.59 13.63
N ALA A 164 0.96 -24.43 13.87
CA ALA A 164 0.01 -25.54 13.95
C ALA A 164 -0.28 -26.10 12.55
N ASP A 165 -0.54 -27.39 12.45
CA ASP A 165 -0.78 -28.12 11.19
C ASP A 165 -1.84 -27.44 10.31
N GLY A 166 -2.94 -26.98 10.92
CA GLY A 166 -3.99 -26.25 10.20
C GLY A 166 -3.51 -24.92 9.60
N THR A 167 -2.60 -24.20 10.25
CA THR A 167 -2.01 -22.96 9.70
C THR A 167 -0.95 -23.24 8.64
N ASN A 168 -0.18 -24.31 8.81
CA ASN A 168 0.77 -24.76 7.80
C ASN A 168 0.08 -25.10 6.47
N ALA A 169 -1.19 -25.54 6.53
CA ALA A 169 -2.02 -25.84 5.35
C ALA A 169 -2.93 -24.69 4.90
N THR A 170 -3.46 -23.87 5.82
CA THR A 170 -4.58 -22.95 5.51
C THR A 170 -4.39 -21.55 6.09
N THR A 171 -4.79 -20.52 5.34
CA THR A 171 -4.84 -19.12 5.78
C THR A 171 -6.07 -18.83 6.66
N ILE A 172 -6.21 -19.56 7.77
CA ILE A 172 -7.40 -19.50 8.63
C ILE A 172 -7.02 -19.24 10.09
N THR A 173 -7.65 -18.23 10.70
CA THR A 173 -7.64 -17.98 12.15
C THR A 173 -9.03 -18.37 12.71
N PRO A 174 -9.21 -19.60 13.21
CA PRO A 174 -10.56 -20.15 13.41
C PRO A 174 -11.17 -19.71 14.76
N GLY A 175 -12.35 -19.10 14.71
CA GLY A 175 -13.16 -18.79 15.89
C GLY A 175 -12.71 -17.56 16.71
N ARG A 176 -13.66 -17.02 17.48
CA ARG A 176 -13.50 -15.78 18.26
C ARG A 176 -12.28 -15.75 19.16
N ARG A 177 -11.95 -16.85 19.83
CA ARG A 177 -10.86 -16.86 20.82
C ARG A 177 -9.48 -16.73 20.17
N ASN A 178 -9.28 -17.36 19.00
CA ASN A 178 -8.05 -17.30 18.24
C ASN A 178 -7.90 -15.94 17.54
N LEU A 179 -8.99 -15.40 16.99
CA LEU A 179 -9.02 -14.02 16.48
C LEU A 179 -8.60 -13.02 17.55
N LYS A 180 -9.16 -13.13 18.76
CA LYS A 180 -8.75 -12.30 19.91
C LYS A 180 -7.26 -12.43 20.24
N TRP A 181 -6.68 -13.62 20.12
CA TRP A 181 -5.24 -13.80 20.37
C TRP A 181 -4.41 -13.12 19.29
N MET A 182 -4.73 -13.34 18.02
CA MET A 182 -3.99 -12.76 16.89
C MET A 182 -4.10 -11.25 16.85
N LEU A 183 -5.30 -10.68 17.04
CA LEU A 183 -5.51 -9.23 17.09
C LEU A 183 -4.71 -8.57 18.21
N ARG A 184 -4.56 -9.23 19.37
CA ARG A 184 -3.74 -8.70 20.47
C ARG A 184 -2.24 -8.87 20.24
N ALA A 185 -1.84 -9.95 19.57
CA ALA A 185 -0.44 -10.17 19.20
C ALA A 185 0.01 -9.20 18.09
N ALA A 186 -0.92 -8.75 17.24
CA ALA A 186 -0.67 -7.81 16.15
C ALA A 186 -0.07 -6.47 16.58
N GLU A 187 -0.32 -6.04 17.83
CA GLU A 187 0.17 -4.78 18.41
C GLU A 187 1.71 -4.69 18.48
N GLU A 188 2.43 -5.80 18.31
CA GLU A 188 3.90 -5.83 18.31
C GLU A 188 4.52 -5.31 17.00
N TYR A 189 3.79 -5.33 15.88
CA TYR A 189 4.42 -5.33 14.56
C TYR A 189 4.27 -4.01 13.79
N SER A 190 5.29 -3.68 12.99
CA SER A 190 5.26 -2.57 12.02
C SER A 190 4.69 -3.02 10.67
N MET A 191 3.43 -3.44 10.65
CA MET A 191 2.75 -3.95 9.46
C MET A 191 1.24 -3.76 9.61
N ASN A 192 0.53 -3.39 8.53
CA ASN A 192 -0.93 -3.47 8.53
C ASN A 192 -1.35 -4.94 8.41
N LEU A 193 -2.28 -5.40 9.25
CA LEU A 193 -2.66 -6.81 9.35
C LEU A 193 -4.18 -7.00 9.21
N GLY A 194 -4.57 -8.03 8.45
CA GLY A 194 -5.95 -8.47 8.31
C GLY A 194 -6.06 -9.99 8.43
N PHE A 195 -7.05 -10.49 9.19
CA PHE A 195 -7.20 -11.91 9.49
C PHE A 195 -8.48 -12.51 8.89
N LEU A 196 -8.34 -13.66 8.22
CA LEU A 196 -9.41 -14.45 7.64
C LEU A 196 -9.87 -15.53 8.63
N ALA A 197 -11.18 -15.67 8.76
CA ALA A 197 -11.84 -16.71 9.54
C ALA A 197 -12.04 -18.00 8.73
N LYS A 198 -12.50 -19.06 9.40
CA LYS A 198 -12.85 -20.32 8.74
C LYS A 198 -14.20 -20.18 8.03
N GLY A 199 -14.22 -20.35 6.71
CA GLY A 199 -15.43 -20.38 5.89
C GLY A 199 -16.03 -21.77 5.70
N ASN A 200 -15.28 -22.84 6.02
CA ASN A 200 -15.75 -24.21 5.90
C ASN A 200 -16.80 -24.58 6.98
N ALA A 201 -18.04 -24.13 6.80
CA ALA A 201 -19.16 -24.46 7.68
C ALA A 201 -20.50 -24.31 6.93
N SER A 202 -21.50 -25.13 7.32
CA SER A 202 -22.91 -24.94 6.94
C SER A 202 -23.75 -24.56 8.16
N ASN A 203 -23.16 -23.75 9.05
CA ASN A 203 -23.82 -23.17 10.22
C ASN A 203 -23.61 -21.66 10.22
N ASP A 204 -24.63 -20.91 9.79
CA ASP A 204 -24.54 -19.45 9.61
C ASP A 204 -24.16 -18.71 10.89
N ALA A 205 -24.67 -19.15 12.04
CA ALA A 205 -24.41 -18.51 13.32
C ALA A 205 -22.91 -18.57 13.69
N SER A 206 -22.24 -19.68 13.36
CA SER A 206 -20.81 -19.86 13.59
C SER A 206 -19.96 -19.02 12.63
N LEU A 207 -20.42 -18.83 11.39
CA LEU A 207 -19.77 -17.95 10.42
C LEU A 207 -19.89 -16.48 10.86
N ALA A 208 -21.11 -16.05 11.20
CA ALA A 208 -21.40 -14.69 11.67
C ALA A 208 -20.59 -14.29 12.91
N ASP A 209 -20.50 -15.16 13.93
CA ASP A 209 -19.74 -14.87 15.17
C ASP A 209 -18.25 -14.58 14.90
N GLN A 210 -17.67 -15.20 13.87
CA GLN A 210 -16.26 -14.97 13.52
C GLN A 210 -16.03 -13.58 12.91
N ILE A 211 -16.97 -13.09 12.09
CA ILE A 211 -16.89 -11.73 11.55
C ILE A 211 -17.08 -10.71 12.67
N GLU A 212 -18.05 -10.95 13.56
CA GLU A 212 -18.26 -10.13 14.76
C GLU A 212 -17.10 -10.18 15.76
N ALA A 213 -16.19 -11.15 15.62
CA ALA A 213 -14.96 -11.24 16.40
C ALA A 213 -13.79 -10.46 15.77
N GLY A 214 -13.97 -9.85 14.60
CA GLY A 214 -13.00 -8.98 13.93
C GLY A 214 -12.28 -9.60 12.73
N ALA A 215 -12.78 -10.71 12.18
CA ALA A 215 -12.28 -11.22 10.89
C ALA A 215 -12.76 -10.32 9.74
N ILE A 216 -11.90 -10.14 8.72
CA ILE A 216 -12.19 -9.29 7.55
C ILE A 216 -12.76 -10.08 6.35
N GLY A 217 -12.99 -11.37 6.54
CA GLY A 217 -13.42 -12.28 5.49
C GLY A 217 -13.21 -13.74 5.88
N PHE A 218 -13.52 -14.63 4.95
CA PHE A 218 -13.38 -16.08 5.13
C PHE A 218 -12.34 -16.66 4.18
N LYS A 219 -11.69 -17.74 4.63
CA LYS A 219 -11.04 -18.70 3.74
C LYS A 219 -11.81 -20.02 3.79
N ILE A 220 -12.18 -20.52 2.62
CA ILE A 220 -12.67 -21.87 2.39
C ILE A 220 -11.50 -22.71 1.84
N HIS A 221 -11.15 -23.81 2.50
CA HIS A 221 -10.01 -24.64 2.09
C HIS A 221 -10.35 -26.13 2.06
N GLU A 222 -9.82 -26.87 1.08
CA GLU A 222 -10.19 -28.28 0.85
C GLU A 222 -9.85 -29.20 2.03
N ASP A 223 -8.74 -28.96 2.73
CA ASP A 223 -8.34 -29.66 3.97
C ASP A 223 -9.39 -29.59 5.09
N TRP A 224 -10.29 -28.60 5.04
CA TRP A 224 -11.45 -28.46 5.94
C TRP A 224 -12.78 -28.80 5.26
N GLY A 225 -12.76 -29.23 3.99
CA GLY A 225 -13.91 -29.57 3.16
C GLY A 225 -14.47 -28.37 2.40
N THR A 226 -14.04 -28.17 1.14
CA THR A 226 -14.59 -27.14 0.22
C THR A 226 -15.76 -27.73 -0.57
N THR A 227 -16.88 -27.97 0.12
CA THR A 227 -18.09 -28.53 -0.51
C THR A 227 -19.02 -27.42 -1.01
N PRO A 228 -19.90 -27.67 -2.01
CA PRO A 228 -20.93 -26.73 -2.45
C PRO A 228 -21.78 -26.16 -1.30
N SER A 229 -22.11 -27.00 -0.31
CA SER A 229 -22.85 -26.58 0.88
C SER A 229 -22.08 -25.54 1.71
N ALA A 230 -20.78 -25.73 1.93
CA ALA A 230 -19.97 -24.76 2.67
C ALA A 230 -19.79 -23.46 1.88
N ILE A 231 -19.66 -23.53 0.55
CA ILE A 231 -19.56 -22.37 -0.33
C ILE A 231 -20.80 -21.48 -0.22
N ASN A 232 -21.99 -22.05 -0.45
CA ASN A 232 -23.24 -21.29 -0.41
C ASN A 232 -23.47 -20.60 0.94
N HIS A 233 -23.31 -21.33 2.05
CA HIS A 233 -23.47 -20.77 3.39
C HIS A 233 -22.46 -19.65 3.71
N ALA A 234 -21.20 -19.81 3.31
CA ALA A 234 -20.18 -18.79 3.51
C ALA A 234 -20.45 -17.52 2.69
N LEU A 235 -20.87 -17.67 1.43
CA LEU A 235 -21.25 -16.54 0.56
C LEU A 235 -22.48 -15.81 1.10
N ASP A 236 -23.53 -16.54 1.51
CA ASP A 236 -24.75 -15.97 2.11
C ASP A 236 -24.45 -15.12 3.36
N VAL A 237 -23.48 -15.53 4.18
CA VAL A 237 -23.05 -14.75 5.36
C VAL A 237 -22.12 -13.60 4.95
N ALA A 238 -21.22 -13.81 4.00
CA ALA A 238 -20.32 -12.78 3.50
C ALA A 238 -21.07 -11.57 2.93
N ASP A 239 -22.13 -11.82 2.14
CA ASP A 239 -23.00 -10.78 1.58
C ASP A 239 -23.67 -9.92 2.67
N LYS A 240 -24.09 -10.53 3.78
CA LYS A 240 -24.76 -9.82 4.88
C LYS A 240 -23.83 -8.91 5.67
N TYR A 241 -22.55 -9.26 5.72
CA TYR A 241 -21.54 -8.55 6.50
C TYR A 241 -20.59 -7.70 5.65
N ASP A 242 -20.74 -7.71 4.32
CA ASP A 242 -19.88 -7.00 3.37
C ASP A 242 -18.39 -7.34 3.55
N VAL A 243 -18.09 -8.65 3.53
CA VAL A 243 -16.73 -9.18 3.68
C VAL A 243 -16.35 -10.09 2.51
N GLN A 244 -15.06 -10.24 2.25
CA GLN A 244 -14.57 -11.06 1.14
C GLN A 244 -14.50 -12.56 1.50
N VAL A 245 -14.60 -13.42 0.48
CA VAL A 245 -14.33 -14.86 0.57
C VAL A 245 -13.17 -15.24 -0.35
N ALA A 246 -12.17 -15.93 0.20
CA ALA A 246 -11.10 -16.58 -0.55
C ALA A 246 -11.32 -18.10 -0.54
N ILE A 247 -10.95 -18.79 -1.63
CA ILE A 247 -11.22 -20.22 -1.79
C ILE A 247 -9.99 -20.98 -2.28
N HIS A 248 -9.79 -22.18 -1.73
CA HIS A 248 -9.00 -23.27 -2.28
C HIS A 248 -9.98 -24.42 -2.52
N THR A 249 -10.26 -24.71 -3.79
CA THR A 249 -11.32 -25.60 -4.27
C THR A 249 -11.00 -27.07 -4.03
N ASP A 250 -11.98 -27.96 -4.15
CA ASP A 250 -11.82 -29.41 -4.04
C ASP A 250 -10.97 -30.00 -5.18
N THR A 251 -9.67 -30.20 -4.95
CA THR A 251 -8.75 -30.81 -5.92
C THR A 251 -9.17 -32.23 -6.32
N LEU A 252 -9.78 -32.96 -5.39
CA LEU A 252 -10.11 -34.37 -5.57
C LEU A 252 -11.38 -34.58 -6.39
N ASN A 253 -12.17 -33.53 -6.59
CA ASN A 253 -13.52 -33.60 -7.15
C ASN A 253 -14.38 -34.61 -6.36
N GLU A 254 -14.23 -34.65 -5.04
CA GLU A 254 -15.00 -35.52 -4.16
C GLU A 254 -16.49 -35.15 -4.18
N ALA A 255 -16.79 -33.84 -4.12
CA ALA A 255 -18.15 -33.33 -4.05
C ALA A 255 -18.72 -32.86 -5.41
N GLY A 256 -17.86 -32.77 -6.43
CA GLY A 256 -18.24 -32.32 -7.77
C GLY A 256 -17.03 -31.80 -8.55
N CYS A 257 -17.25 -31.49 -9.82
CA CYS A 257 -16.25 -30.86 -10.67
C CYS A 257 -16.25 -29.33 -10.48
N VAL A 258 -15.42 -28.62 -11.25
CA VAL A 258 -15.32 -27.16 -11.19
C VAL A 258 -16.64 -26.46 -11.52
N GLU A 259 -17.44 -27.01 -12.45
CA GLU A 259 -18.76 -26.49 -12.80
C GLU A 259 -19.75 -26.55 -11.63
N ASP A 260 -19.64 -27.56 -10.77
CA ASP A 260 -20.48 -27.68 -9.57
C ASP A 260 -20.06 -26.67 -8.51
N THR A 261 -18.75 -26.40 -8.40
CA THR A 261 -18.22 -25.32 -7.56
C THR A 261 -18.66 -23.95 -8.05
N MET A 262 -18.68 -23.71 -9.37
CA MET A 262 -19.16 -22.45 -9.95
C MET A 262 -20.68 -22.25 -9.84
N ALA A 263 -21.43 -23.35 -9.70
CA ALA A 263 -22.87 -23.32 -9.52
C ALA A 263 -23.30 -23.10 -8.05
N ALA A 264 -22.40 -23.37 -7.11
CA ALA A 264 -22.58 -23.16 -5.67
C ALA A 264 -22.38 -21.68 -5.28
#